data_AF-A0A9Q0S0F1-F1
#
_entry.id   AF-A0A9Q0S0F1-F1
#
_cell.length_a   1.000
_cell.length_b   1.000
_cell.length_c   1.000
_cell.angle_alpha   90.00
_cell.angle_beta   90.00
_cell.angle_gamma   90.00
#
_symmetry.space_group_name_H-M   'P 1'
#
loop_
_entity.id
_entity.type
_entity.pdbx_description
1 polymer ?
#
loop_
_entity_poly.entity_id
_entity_poly.type
_entity_poly.pdbx_seq_one_letter_code
_entity_poly.pdbx_strand_id
1 'polypeptide(L)'
;MLEHSKTTPEPEEQCHICGNWLKHQKGLRKHIARHHDDFVDCPICKKRIQNKQALNGHMRSAHGERTHQCTLCDKAFKTRLILKEHIASHTGVDLYKCQYCPKTFKSSANLYSHRKKMHFDEWNRDYPKRCVKLAKTSNIECTDV
;
A
#
# COMPACT_ATOMS: atom_id res chain seq x y z
N MET A 1 42.01 -18.91 -30.69
CA MET A 1 40.90 -19.01 -29.72
C MET A 1 40.92 -17.73 -28.89
N LEU A 2 39.93 -16.85 -29.09
CA LEU A 2 39.82 -15.58 -28.36
C LEU A 2 39.08 -15.84 -27.05
N GLU A 3 39.81 -15.91 -25.94
CA GLU A 3 39.19 -15.96 -24.61
C GLU A 3 38.66 -14.58 -24.23
N HIS A 4 37.36 -14.39 -24.43
CA HIS A 4 36.61 -13.36 -23.71
C HIS A 4 36.21 -13.94 -22.35
N SER A 5 36.52 -13.22 -21.28
CA SER A 5 35.81 -13.12 -19.99
C SER A 5 36.73 -13.20 -18.77
N LYS A 6 37.23 -12.03 -18.35
CA LYS A 6 37.52 -11.77 -16.94
C LYS A 6 36.57 -10.68 -16.47
N THR A 7 35.30 -11.02 -16.26
CA THR A 7 34.45 -10.23 -15.37
C THR A 7 34.92 -10.55 -13.95
N THR A 8 35.79 -9.70 -13.41
CA THR A 8 36.08 -9.67 -11.97
C THR A 8 34.76 -9.54 -11.22
N PRO A 9 34.47 -10.37 -10.20
CA PRO A 9 33.29 -10.16 -9.38
C PRO A 9 33.46 -8.80 -8.68
N GLU A 10 32.56 -7.85 -8.98
CA GLU A 10 32.54 -6.56 -8.31
C GLU A 10 32.33 -6.77 -6.80
N PRO A 11 32.98 -5.99 -5.93
CA PRO A 11 32.84 -6.15 -4.49
C PRO A 11 31.39 -5.89 -4.05
N GLU A 12 30.72 -6.95 -3.59
CA GLU A 12 29.38 -6.87 -3.00
C GLU A 12 29.48 -6.42 -1.54
N GLU A 13 28.80 -5.33 -1.21
CA GLU A 13 28.82 -4.69 0.10
C GLU A 13 27.58 -5.09 0.92
N GLN A 14 27.77 -5.61 2.12
CA GLN A 14 26.66 -5.99 3.01
C GLN A 14 26.23 -4.83 3.91
N CYS A 15 24.93 -4.57 3.98
CA CYS A 15 24.37 -3.65 4.96
C CYS A 15 24.46 -4.26 6.37
N HIS A 16 25.25 -3.64 7.26
CA HIS A 16 25.40 -4.12 8.63
C HIS A 16 24.13 -3.98 9.51
N ILE A 17 23.09 -3.27 9.02
CA ILE A 17 21.83 -3.06 9.76
C ILE A 17 20.80 -4.14 9.42
N CYS A 18 20.68 -4.53 8.14
CA CYS A 18 19.65 -5.48 7.69
C CYS A 18 20.20 -6.70 6.92
N GLY A 19 21.52 -6.80 6.72
CA GLY A 19 22.17 -7.92 6.04
C GLY A 19 22.04 -7.94 4.52
N ASN A 20 21.37 -6.96 3.90
CA ASN A 20 21.20 -6.88 2.44
C ASN A 20 22.51 -6.62 1.70
N TRP A 21 22.74 -7.33 0.59
CA TRP A 21 23.93 -7.20 -0.26
C TRP A 21 23.69 -6.25 -1.43
N LEU A 22 24.59 -5.28 -1.61
CA LEU A 22 24.53 -4.23 -2.62
C LEU A 22 25.79 -4.28 -3.50
N LYS A 23 25.61 -4.05 -4.80
CA LYS A 23 26.70 -4.19 -5.79
C LYS A 23 27.87 -3.20 -5.62
N HIS A 24 27.62 -2.04 -5.01
CA HIS A 24 28.65 -1.02 -4.81
C HIS A 24 28.41 -0.22 -3.53
N GLN A 25 29.47 0.33 -2.96
CA GLN A 25 29.45 1.18 -1.76
C GLN A 25 28.52 2.40 -1.89
N LYS A 26 28.45 3.05 -3.06
CA LYS A 26 27.52 4.16 -3.32
C LYS A 26 26.05 3.72 -3.23
N GLY A 27 25.76 2.48 -3.65
CA GLY A 27 24.45 1.86 -3.51
C GLY A 27 24.12 1.57 -2.05
N LEU A 28 25.08 1.03 -1.30
CA LEU A 28 24.94 0.78 0.14
C LEU A 28 24.67 2.06 0.93
N ARG A 29 25.41 3.15 0.68
CA ARG A 29 25.17 4.46 1.33
C ARG A 29 23.76 4.98 1.06
N LYS A 30 23.29 4.90 -0.20
CA LYS A 30 21.91 5.30 -0.55
C LYS A 30 20.85 4.40 0.08
N HIS A 31 21.13 3.11 0.19
CA HIS A 31 20.27 2.15 0.87
C HIS A 31 20.14 2.51 2.35
N ILE A 32 21.24 2.67 3.08
CA ILE A 32 21.24 3.05 4.49
C ILE A 32 20.51 4.37 4.68
N ALA A 33 20.85 5.39 3.88
CA ALA A 33 20.18 6.68 3.95
C ALA A 33 18.66 6.56 3.82
N ARG A 34 18.13 5.82 2.84
CA ARG A 34 16.68 5.78 2.56
C ARG A 34 15.89 4.74 3.36
N HIS A 35 16.57 3.73 3.88
CA HIS A 35 15.94 2.58 4.52
C HIS A 35 16.16 2.57 6.03
N HIS A 36 17.21 3.22 6.52
CA HIS A 36 17.61 3.23 7.91
C HIS A 36 17.68 4.65 8.53
N ASP A 37 17.97 5.69 7.73
CA ASP A 37 18.15 7.06 8.25
C ASP A 37 17.12 8.11 7.79
N ASP A 38 16.35 7.88 6.72
CA ASP A 38 15.36 8.83 6.17
C ASP A 38 14.03 8.84 6.95
N PHE A 39 14.04 8.29 8.17
CA PHE A 39 12.86 8.31 9.02
C PHE A 39 12.62 9.71 9.57
N VAL A 40 11.39 10.20 9.40
CA VAL A 40 10.93 11.47 9.95
C VAL A 40 9.79 11.18 10.92
N ASP A 41 9.89 11.75 12.12
CA ASP A 41 8.82 11.66 13.11
C ASP A 41 7.71 12.66 12.76
N CYS A 42 6.46 12.21 12.86
CA CYS A 42 5.32 13.09 12.70
C CYS A 42 5.38 14.22 13.77
N PRO A 43 5.29 15.50 13.37
CA PRO A 43 5.36 16.59 14.34
C PRO A 43 4.18 16.60 15.32
N ILE A 44 3.05 15.97 14.96
CA ILE A 44 1.82 15.96 15.77
C ILE A 44 1.75 14.72 16.66
N CYS A 45 1.83 13.51 16.10
CA CYS A 45 1.67 12.27 16.86
C CYS A 45 2.97 11.53 17.18
N LYS A 46 4.13 12.05 16.78
CA LYS A 46 5.47 11.46 16.99
C LYS A 46 5.66 10.06 16.40
N LYS A 47 4.75 9.60 15.53
CA LYS A 47 4.91 8.35 14.79
C LYS A 47 6.10 8.45 13.85
N ARG A 48 7.00 7.47 13.90
CA ARG A 48 8.16 7.33 13.00
C ARG A 48 7.74 6.86 11.60
N ILE A 49 8.18 7.56 10.55
CA ILE A 49 7.75 7.33 9.16
C ILE A 49 8.94 7.34 8.21
N GLN A 50 9.00 6.40 7.27
CA GLN A 50 10.20 6.07 6.48
C GLN A 50 10.74 7.15 5.54
N ASN A 51 9.94 8.11 5.09
CA ASN A 51 10.40 9.21 4.25
C ASN A 51 9.40 10.37 4.23
N LYS A 52 9.81 11.50 3.66
CA LYS A 52 9.01 12.73 3.56
C LYS A 52 7.70 12.55 2.76
N GLN A 53 7.71 11.75 1.69
CA GLN A 53 6.51 11.51 0.89
C GLN A 53 5.45 10.73 1.68
N ALA A 54 5.88 9.70 2.40
CA ALA A 54 5.04 8.94 3.31
C ALA A 54 4.55 9.80 4.48
N LEU A 55 5.40 10.70 5.01
CA LEU A 55 4.98 11.68 6.02
C LEU A 55 3.87 12.59 5.48
N ASN A 56 3.99 13.13 4.27
CA ASN A 56 2.94 13.95 3.66
C ASN A 56 1.61 13.18 3.51
N GLY A 57 1.68 11.91 3.10
CA GLY A 57 0.51 11.03 3.03
C GLY A 57 -0.13 10.82 4.41
N HIS A 58 0.69 10.55 5.43
CA HIS A 58 0.25 10.41 6.81
C HIS A 58 -0.35 11.71 7.36
N MET A 59 0.27 12.87 7.11
CA MET A 59 -0.26 14.15 7.56
C MET A 59 -1.66 14.37 6.98
N ARG A 60 -1.87 14.12 5.69
CA ARG A 60 -3.22 14.20 5.09
C ARG A 60 -4.19 13.18 5.69
N SER A 61 -3.78 11.92 5.86
CA SER A 61 -4.69 10.84 6.25
C SER A 61 -4.97 10.73 7.75
N ALA A 62 -4.04 11.13 8.62
CA ALA A 62 -4.20 11.13 10.08
C ALA A 62 -4.60 12.50 10.61
N HIS A 63 -3.91 13.56 10.17
CA HIS A 63 -4.05 14.91 10.73
C HIS A 63 -4.74 15.90 9.79
N GLY A 64 -5.03 15.51 8.55
CA GLY A 64 -5.67 16.38 7.58
C GLY A 64 -7.07 16.81 8.06
N GLU A 65 -7.40 18.05 7.72
CA GLU A 65 -8.67 18.66 8.05
C GLU A 65 -9.84 17.86 7.48
N ARG A 66 -10.93 17.81 8.25
CA ARG A 66 -12.17 17.16 7.86
C ARG A 66 -13.17 18.24 7.47
N THR A 67 -13.13 18.65 6.22
CA THR A 67 -13.91 19.80 5.71
C THR A 67 -15.34 19.43 5.33
N HIS A 68 -15.69 18.14 5.28
CA HIS A 68 -17.02 17.69 4.85
C HIS A 68 -17.84 17.22 6.04
N GLN A 69 -18.66 18.11 6.57
CA GLN A 69 -19.51 17.85 7.73
C GLN A 69 -20.76 17.03 7.35
N CYS A 70 -21.16 16.12 8.22
CA CYS A 70 -22.42 15.41 8.11
C CYS A 70 -23.58 16.34 8.50
N THR A 71 -24.67 16.26 7.76
CA THR A 71 -25.89 17.02 8.05
C THR A 71 -26.79 16.35 9.09
N LEU A 72 -26.47 15.11 9.49
CA LEU A 72 -27.27 14.28 10.40
C LEU A 72 -26.58 14.02 11.74
N CYS A 73 -25.30 14.39 11.88
CA CYS A 73 -24.55 14.34 13.14
C CYS A 73 -23.30 15.24 13.09
N ASP A 74 -22.60 15.40 14.21
CA ASP A 74 -21.42 16.28 14.32
C ASP A 74 -20.13 15.73 13.69
N LYS A 75 -20.20 14.60 12.97
CA LYS A 75 -19.02 14.00 12.34
C LYS A 75 -18.65 14.73 11.07
N ALA A 76 -17.35 14.88 10.84
CA ALA A 76 -16.80 15.41 9.59
C ALA A 76 -15.83 14.41 8.93
N PHE A 77 -15.67 14.54 7.61
CA PHE A 77 -14.90 13.61 6.78
C PHE A 77 -13.95 14.34 5.84
N LYS A 78 -12.92 13.62 5.37
CA LYS A 78 -11.84 14.16 4.55
C LYS A 78 -12.19 14.29 3.08
N THR A 79 -13.18 13.54 2.61
CA THR A 79 -13.65 13.59 1.22
C THR A 79 -15.17 13.49 1.18
N ARG A 80 -15.77 14.06 0.14
CA ARG A 80 -17.22 13.95 -0.12
C ARG A 80 -17.68 12.50 -0.29
N LEU A 81 -16.84 11.64 -0.87
CA LEU A 81 -17.16 10.22 -1.05
C LEU A 81 -17.35 9.52 0.30
N ILE A 82 -16.41 9.71 1.24
CA ILE A 82 -16.50 9.10 2.57
C ILE A 82 -17.71 9.68 3.34
N LEU A 83 -17.99 10.99 3.20
CA LEU A 83 -19.19 11.58 3.77
C LEU A 83 -20.47 10.93 3.21
N LYS A 84 -20.54 10.70 1.89
CA LYS A 84 -21.69 10.05 1.25
C LYS A 84 -21.90 8.62 1.75
N GLU A 85 -20.83 7.82 1.84
CA GLU A 85 -20.86 6.47 2.41
C GLU A 85 -21.27 6.50 3.90
N HIS A 86 -20.86 7.53 4.64
CA HIS A 86 -21.29 7.71 6.02
C HIS A 86 -22.78 8.08 6.13
N ILE A 87 -23.30 8.99 5.30
CA ILE A 87 -24.72 9.36 5.30
C ILE A 87 -25.61 8.14 5.04
N ALA A 88 -25.17 7.21 4.17
CA ALA A 88 -25.84 5.93 3.93
C ALA A 88 -26.03 5.08 5.22
N SER A 89 -25.19 5.26 6.24
CA SER A 89 -25.38 4.61 7.56
C SER A 89 -26.52 5.21 8.38
N HIS A 90 -26.87 6.48 8.16
CA HIS A 90 -28.03 7.11 8.78
C HIS A 90 -29.32 6.80 8.03
N THR A 91 -29.29 6.90 6.70
CA THR A 91 -30.50 6.76 5.87
C THR A 91 -30.87 5.30 5.57
N GLY A 92 -29.95 4.36 5.82
CA GLY A 92 -30.13 2.96 5.46
C GLY A 92 -29.96 2.67 3.97
N VAL A 93 -29.77 3.68 3.13
CA VAL A 93 -29.62 3.54 1.67
C VAL A 93 -28.30 2.84 1.36
N ASP A 94 -28.38 1.69 0.70
CA ASP A 94 -27.18 1.03 0.19
C ASP A 94 -26.76 1.65 -1.16
N LEU A 95 -25.46 1.90 -1.30
CA LEU A 95 -24.89 2.64 -2.44
C LEU A 95 -24.21 1.71 -3.45
N TYR A 96 -23.78 0.54 -3.01
CA TYR A 96 -22.96 -0.37 -3.79
C TYR A 96 -23.64 -1.73 -3.88
N LYS A 97 -23.86 -2.20 -5.11
CA LYS A 97 -24.49 -3.50 -5.38
C LYS A 97 -23.43 -4.52 -5.79
N CYS A 98 -23.53 -5.75 -5.29
CA CYS A 98 -22.74 -6.86 -5.81
C CYS A 98 -23.25 -7.26 -7.19
N GLN A 99 -22.34 -7.47 -8.14
CA GLN A 99 -22.71 -7.90 -9.49
C GLN A 99 -23.01 -9.41 -9.59
N TYR A 100 -22.63 -10.19 -8.58
CA TYR A 100 -22.76 -11.65 -8.58
C TYR A 100 -23.86 -12.16 -7.64
N CYS A 101 -24.41 -11.31 -6.78
CA CYS A 101 -25.54 -11.67 -5.93
C CYS A 101 -26.40 -10.45 -5.59
N PRO A 102 -27.60 -10.64 -5.01
CA PRO A 102 -28.50 -9.53 -4.67
C PRO A 102 -28.01 -8.62 -3.52
N LYS A 103 -26.90 -8.93 -2.84
CA LYS A 103 -26.44 -8.15 -1.67
C LYS A 103 -25.98 -6.74 -2.05
N THR A 104 -26.34 -5.79 -1.20
CA THR A 104 -26.01 -4.37 -1.31
C THR A 104 -25.27 -3.89 -0.07
N PHE A 105 -24.49 -2.82 -0.22
CA PHE A 105 -23.57 -2.31 0.80
C PHE A 105 -23.56 -0.79 0.83
N LYS A 106 -23.32 -0.23 2.01
CA LYS A 106 -23.21 1.23 2.25
C LYS A 106 -21.84 1.81 1.90
N SER A 107 -20.81 0.96 1.84
CA SER A 107 -19.44 1.36 1.49
C SER A 107 -18.80 0.43 0.47
N SER A 108 -17.91 1.00 -0.34
CA SER A 108 -17.10 0.31 -1.33
C SER A 108 -16.19 -0.76 -0.69
N ALA A 109 -15.63 -0.48 0.49
CA ALA A 109 -14.78 -1.42 1.23
C ALA A 109 -15.56 -2.68 1.66
N ASN A 110 -16.81 -2.52 2.12
CA ASN A 110 -17.64 -3.66 2.50
C ASN A 110 -17.99 -4.53 1.30
N LEU A 111 -18.32 -3.92 0.15
CA LEU A 111 -18.53 -4.66 -1.10
C LEU A 111 -17.25 -5.41 -1.53
N TYR A 112 -16.09 -4.75 -1.46
CA TYR A 112 -14.80 -5.36 -1.78
C TYR A 112 -14.54 -6.61 -0.92
N SER A 113 -14.66 -6.49 0.40
CA SER A 113 -14.45 -7.62 1.31
C SER A 113 -15.46 -8.75 1.08
N HIS A 114 -16.72 -8.41 0.81
CA HIS A 114 -17.74 -9.38 0.45
C HIS A 114 -17.37 -10.15 -0.82
N ARG A 115 -16.96 -9.45 -1.89
CA ARG A 115 -16.57 -10.09 -3.16
C ARG A 115 -15.36 -11.01 -2.96
N LYS A 116 -14.30 -10.54 -2.30
CA LYS A 116 -13.10 -11.36 -2.03
C LYS A 116 -13.43 -12.66 -1.26
N LYS A 117 -14.42 -12.63 -0.36
CA LYS A 117 -14.75 -13.78 0.51
C LYS A 117 -15.84 -14.70 -0.03
N MET A 118 -16.87 -14.14 -0.65
CA MET A 118 -18.08 -14.87 -1.06
C MET A 118 -18.13 -15.18 -2.55
N HIS A 119 -17.32 -14.50 -3.36
CA HIS A 119 -17.25 -14.64 -4.81
C HIS A 119 -15.78 -14.83 -5.22
N PHE A 120 -15.10 -15.83 -4.64
CA PHE A 120 -13.66 -16.01 -4.78
C PHE A 120 -13.23 -16.30 -6.22
N ASP A 121 -13.99 -17.12 -6.94
CA ASP A 121 -13.69 -17.47 -8.33
C ASP A 121 -13.85 -16.27 -9.24
N GLU A 122 -14.93 -15.50 -9.06
CA GLU A 122 -15.17 -14.28 -9.83
C GLU A 122 -14.22 -13.15 -9.42
N TRP A 123 -13.84 -13.08 -8.14
CA TRP A 123 -12.82 -12.18 -7.62
C TRP A 123 -11.48 -12.41 -8.32
N ASN A 124 -11.03 -13.65 -8.44
CA ASN A 124 -9.76 -13.98 -9.11
C ASN A 124 -9.81 -13.71 -10.62
N ARG A 125 -10.99 -13.79 -11.25
CA ARG A 125 -11.19 -13.43 -12.65
C ARG A 125 -11.09 -11.92 -12.89
N ASP A 126 -11.76 -11.14 -12.06
CA ASP A 126 -11.83 -9.67 -12.18
C ASP A 126 -10.57 -8.96 -11.66
N TYR A 127 -9.93 -9.52 -10.63
CA TYR A 127 -8.73 -8.99 -9.98
C TYR A 127 -7.63 -10.05 -9.97
N PRO A 128 -7.08 -10.40 -11.15
CA PRO A 128 -6.01 -11.37 -11.23
C PRO A 128 -4.81 -10.86 -10.41
N LYS A 129 -4.26 -11.74 -9.56
CA LYS A 129 -3.04 -11.44 -8.80
C LYS A 129 -1.95 -11.02 -9.79
N ARG A 130 -1.40 -9.83 -9.60
CA ARG A 130 -0.29 -9.34 -10.43
C ARG A 130 0.99 -10.00 -9.95
N CYS A 131 1.54 -10.92 -10.74
CA CYS A 131 2.86 -11.48 -10.49
C CYS A 131 3.92 -10.36 -10.59
N VAL A 132 4.57 -10.03 -9.48
CA VAL A 132 5.79 -9.22 -9.50
C VAL A 132 6.92 -10.19 -9.80
N LYS A 133 7.60 -10.03 -10.94
CA LYS A 133 8.87 -10.74 -11.17
C LYS A 133 9.84 -10.28 -10.09
N LEU A 134 10.04 -11.07 -9.05
CA LEU A 134 11.16 -10.90 -8.13
C LEU A 134 12.42 -11.18 -8.95
N ALA A 135 13.17 -10.14 -9.26
CA ALA A 135 14.47 -10.27 -9.89
C ALA A 135 15.43 -10.92 -8.88
N LYS A 136 15.41 -12.26 -8.79
CA LYS A 136 16.57 -13.09 -8.36
C LYS A 136 16.37 -14.62 -8.31
N THR A 137 15.22 -15.19 -8.65
CA THR A 137 15.12 -16.67 -8.77
C THR A 137 14.19 -17.05 -9.92
N SER A 138 14.56 -18.09 -10.67
CA SER A 138 13.75 -18.69 -11.76
C SER A 138 12.45 -19.34 -11.28
N ASN A 139 12.07 -19.15 -10.01
CA ASN A 139 10.82 -19.60 -9.42
C ASN A 139 9.86 -18.42 -9.30
N ILE A 140 8.72 -18.52 -9.98
CA ILE A 140 7.56 -17.65 -9.76
C ILE A 140 6.95 -18.09 -8.43
N GLU A 141 7.41 -17.51 -7.32
CA GLU A 141 6.69 -17.67 -6.05
C GLU A 141 5.50 -16.70 -6.04
N CYS A 142 4.34 -17.24 -6.42
CA CYS A 142 3.06 -16.60 -6.17
C CYS A 142 2.78 -16.66 -4.67
N THR A 143 3.05 -15.58 -3.95
CA THR A 143 2.65 -15.47 -2.54
C THR A 143 1.21 -14.98 -2.43
N ASP A 144 0.45 -15.64 -1.56
CA ASP A 144 -0.90 -15.21 -1.17
C ASP A 144 -0.82 -13.94 -0.30
N VAL A 145 -1.63 -12.94 -0.64
CA VAL A 145 -1.91 -11.77 0.23
C VAL A 145 -3.33 -11.84 0.79
#